data_AF-A0A520WBW0-F1
#
_entry.id   AF-A0A520WBW0-F1
#
_cell.length_a   1.000
_cell.length_b   1.000
_cell.length_c   1.000
_cell.angle_alpha   90.00
_cell.angle_beta   90.00
_cell.angle_gamma   90.00
#
_symmetry.space_group_name_H-M   'P 1'
#
loop_
_entity.id
_entity.type
_entity.pdbx_description
1 polymer ?
#
loop_
_entity_poly.entity_id
_entity_poly.type
_entity_poly.pdbx_seq_one_letter_code
_entity_poly.pdbx_strand_id
1 'polypeptide(L)'
;NLFVPSGSAQAYVTMPVMAPLADLTEVTRQTAVLAYQFGDGFTNMIVPTNALLMGILALGRIPYSRWVQFVAPLLVKFYAVAVIALILAVQFGY
;
A
#
# COMPACT_ATOMS: atom_id res chain seq x y z
N ASN A 1 5.64 3.18 3.89
CA ASN A 1 6.37 3.78 2.76
C ASN A 1 7.09 5.07 3.02
N LEU A 2 6.65 5.95 3.94
CA LEU A 2 7.30 7.26 4.11
C LEU A 2 8.79 7.17 4.52
N PHE A 3 9.16 6.25 5.43
CA PHE A 3 10.52 6.11 5.95
C PHE A 3 11.30 4.92 5.36
N VAL A 4 10.59 3.90 4.90
CA VAL A 4 11.15 2.73 4.21
C VAL A 4 10.44 2.63 2.87
N PRO A 5 11.02 3.16 1.78
CA PRO A 5 10.40 3.18 0.47
C PRO A 5 10.55 1.84 -0.29
N SER A 6 11.33 0.89 0.25
CA SER A 6 11.47 -0.45 -0.33
C SER A 6 10.39 -1.38 0.23
N GLY A 7 9.53 -1.89 -0.65
CA GLY A 7 8.47 -2.83 -0.28
C GLY A 7 8.99 -4.16 0.28
N SER A 8 10.19 -4.61 -0.06
CA SER A 8 10.78 -5.82 0.56
C SER A 8 11.34 -5.54 1.95
N ALA A 9 12.01 -4.40 2.15
CA ALA A 9 12.53 -3.99 3.45
C ALA A 9 11.41 -3.67 4.44
N GLN A 10 10.34 -3.04 3.96
CA GLN A 10 9.16 -2.77 4.78
C GLN A 10 8.46 -4.08 5.16
N ALA A 11 8.27 -5.02 4.22
CA ALA A 11 7.68 -6.33 4.52
C ALA A 11 8.51 -7.10 5.56
N TYR A 12 9.84 -7.08 5.43
CA TYR A 12 10.74 -7.73 6.38
C TYR A 12 10.55 -7.21 7.82
N VAL A 13 10.32 -5.91 7.98
CA VAL A 13 10.13 -5.30 9.31
C VAL A 13 8.70 -5.45 9.82
N THR A 14 7.69 -5.35 8.95
CA THR A 14 6.29 -5.33 9.37
C THR A 14 5.66 -6.72 9.50
N MET A 15 6.03 -7.69 8.64
CA MET A 15 5.41 -9.02 8.63
C MET A 15 5.62 -9.82 9.93
N PRO A 16 6.79 -9.80 10.59
CA PRO A 16 6.96 -10.48 11.87
C PRO A 16 6.03 -9.99 12.97
N VAL A 17 5.55 -8.75 12.89
CA VAL A 17 4.56 -8.17 13.82
C VAL A 17 3.14 -8.44 13.35
N MET A 18 2.88 -8.37 12.04
CA MET A 18 1.56 -8.65 11.46
C MET A 18 1.16 -10.12 11.59
N ALA A 19 2.10 -11.06 11.51
CA ALA A 19 1.83 -12.50 11.62
C ALA A 19 1.17 -12.90 12.95
N PRO A 20 1.73 -12.56 14.14
CA PRO A 20 1.08 -12.88 15.41
C PRO A 20 -0.24 -12.11 15.60
N LEU A 21 -0.37 -10.90 15.04
CA LEU A 21 -1.63 -10.16 15.07
C LEU A 21 -2.72 -10.86 14.24
N ALA A 22 -2.36 -11.39 13.07
CA ALA A 22 -3.27 -12.17 12.24
C ALA A 22 -3.73 -13.43 12.99
N ASP A 23 -2.79 -14.16 13.60
CA ASP A 23 -3.09 -15.35 14.39
C ASP A 23 -4.02 -15.03 15.59
N LEU A 24 -3.82 -13.90 16.28
CA LEU A 24 -4.67 -13.45 17.41
C LEU A 24 -6.06 -12.98 17.00
N THR A 25 -6.21 -12.50 15.76
CA THR A 25 -7.49 -11.98 15.23
C THR A 25 -8.24 -13.01 14.39
N GLU A 26 -7.73 -14.25 14.34
CA GLU A 26 -8.25 -15.35 13.51
C GLU A 26 -8.31 -15.01 12.01
N VAL A 27 -7.50 -14.04 11.57
CA VAL A 27 -7.31 -13.70 10.17
C VAL A 27 -6.13 -14.50 9.64
N THR A 28 -6.24 -15.01 8.42
CA THR A 28 -5.13 -15.76 7.83
C THR A 28 -3.91 -14.85 7.62
N ARG A 29 -2.73 -15.46 7.62
CA ARG A 29 -1.49 -14.75 7.29
C ARG A 29 -1.47 -14.30 5.83
N GLN A 30 -2.12 -15.02 4.91
CA GLN A 30 -2.25 -14.59 3.51
C GLN A 30 -3.04 -13.29 3.38
N THR A 31 -4.14 -13.16 4.11
CA THR A 31 -4.94 -11.93 4.14
C THR A 31 -4.15 -10.77 4.74
N ALA A 32 -3.33 -11.01 5.77
CA ALA A 32 -2.42 -9.99 6.30
C ALA A 32 -1.36 -9.55 5.26
N VAL A 33 -0.83 -10.49 4.47
CA VAL A 33 0.10 -10.20 3.36
C VAL A 33 -0.60 -9.44 2.23
N LEU A 34 -1.86 -9.76 1.92
CA LEU A 34 -2.65 -9.05 0.93
C LEU A 34 -2.91 -7.60 1.36
N ALA A 35 -3.28 -7.38 2.62
CA ALA A 35 -3.48 -6.05 3.19
C ALA A 35 -2.20 -5.20 3.10
N TYR A 36 -1.06 -5.80 3.40
CA TYR A 36 0.24 -5.16 3.23
C TYR A 36 0.50 -4.76 1.78
N GLN A 37 0.29 -5.67 0.81
CA GLN A 37 0.56 -5.40 -0.61
C GLN A 37 -0.31 -4.27 -1.15
N PHE A 38 -1.60 -4.23 -0.79
CA PHE A 38 -2.47 -3.11 -1.16
C PHE A 38 -2.00 -1.79 -0.54
N GLY A 39 -1.68 -1.79 0.76
CA GLY A 39 -1.15 -0.60 1.43
C GLY A 39 0.15 -0.09 0.81
N ASP A 40 1.07 -1.01 0.51
CA ASP A 40 2.38 -0.71 -0.07
C ASP A 40 2.24 -0.12 -1.49
N GLY A 41 1.56 -0.85 -2.38
CA GLY A 41 1.40 -0.47 -3.78
C GLY A 41 0.71 0.89 -3.96
N PHE A 42 -0.35 1.16 -3.19
CA PHE A 42 -1.11 2.41 -3.35
C PHE A 42 -0.35 3.62 -2.82
N THR A 43 0.29 3.48 -1.66
CA THR A 43 1.03 4.61 -1.08
C THR A 43 2.28 4.97 -1.90
N ASN A 44 2.87 4.02 -2.63
CA ASN A 44 3.97 4.29 -3.56
C ASN A 44 3.61 5.25 -4.71
N MET A 45 2.32 5.47 -4.99
CA MET A 45 1.86 6.42 -6.01
C MET A 45 1.91 7.89 -5.56
N ILE A 46 2.06 8.13 -4.25
CA ILE A 46 2.05 9.48 -3.66
C ILE A 46 3.31 9.75 -2.87
N VAL A 47 3.97 8.75 -2.29
CA VAL A 47 5.04 8.99 -1.32
C VAL A 47 6.21 9.75 -1.97
N PRO A 48 6.56 10.95 -1.47
CA PRO A 48 7.58 11.80 -2.10
C PRO A 48 9.00 11.27 -1.91
N THR A 49 9.20 10.33 -1.00
CA THR A 49 10.49 9.63 -0.82
C THR A 49 10.71 8.51 -1.84
N ASN A 50 9.74 8.26 -2.73
CA ASN A 50 9.90 7.33 -3.85
C ASN A 50 10.67 8.02 -4.99
N ALA A 51 11.94 7.62 -5.17
CA ALA A 51 12.83 8.18 -6.17
C ALA A 51 12.33 7.98 -7.62
N LEU A 52 11.64 6.87 -7.92
CA LEU A 52 11.09 6.62 -9.25
C LEU A 52 9.94 7.59 -9.56
N LEU A 53 9.02 7.79 -8.60
CA LEU A 53 7.92 8.74 -8.74
C LEU A 53 8.46 10.16 -8.97
N MET A 54 9.35 10.63 -8.10
CA MET A 54 9.92 11.97 -8.20
C MET A 54 10.74 12.15 -9.48
N GLY A 55 11.46 11.11 -9.93
CA GLY A 55 12.21 11.12 -11.19
C GLY A 55 11.31 11.28 -12.42
N ILE A 56 10.20 10.54 -12.48
CA ILE A 56 9.23 10.63 -13.57
C ILE A 56 8.56 12.01 -13.60
N LEU A 57 8.16 12.53 -12.43
CA LEU A 57 7.55 13.86 -12.33
C LEU A 57 8.52 14.96 -12.76
N ALA A 58 9.80 14.85 -12.37
CA ALA A 58 10.85 15.78 -12.79
C ALA A 58 11.05 15.75 -14.32
N LEU A 59 11.11 14.55 -14.91
CA LEU A 59 11.23 14.38 -16.36
C LEU A 59 10.03 14.98 -17.11
N GLY A 60 8.82 14.78 -16.59
CA GLY A 60 7.58 15.33 -17.15
C GLY A 60 7.35 16.82 -16.83
N ARG A 61 8.21 17.47 -16.03
CA ARG A 61 8.02 18.83 -15.49
C ARG A 61 6.66 19.02 -14.78
N ILE A 62 6.18 17.97 -14.11
CA ILE A 62 4.91 17.99 -13.38
C ILE A 62 5.19 18.35 -11.92
N PRO A 63 4.59 19.44 -11.38
CA PRO A 63 4.68 19.73 -9.95
C PRO A 63 4.02 18.61 -9.14
N TYR A 64 4.71 18.16 -8.08
CA TYR A 64 4.20 17.09 -7.20
C TYR A 64 2.80 17.39 -6.65
N SER A 65 2.51 18.63 -6.25
CA SER A 65 1.19 19.03 -5.77
C SER A 65 0.07 18.78 -6.79
N ARG A 66 0.31 19.02 -8.08
CA ARG A 66 -0.65 18.71 -9.14
C ARG A 66 -0.81 17.21 -9.33
N TRP A 67 0.29 16.45 -9.25
CA TRP A 67 0.24 15.00 -9.33
C TRP A 67 -0.62 14.40 -8.22
N VAL A 68 -0.43 14.85 -6.98
CA VAL A 68 -1.23 14.39 -5.83
C VAL A 68 -2.72 14.66 -6.07
N GLN A 69 -3.08 15.86 -6.52
CA GLN A 69 -4.48 16.20 -6.82
C GLN A 69 -5.07 15.35 -7.94
N PHE A 70 -4.25 15.00 -8.94
CA PHE A 70 -4.64 14.13 -10.03
C PHE A 70 -4.86 12.67 -9.58
N VAL A 71 -3.96 12.13 -8.77
CA VAL A 71 -3.98 10.71 -8.36
C VAL A 71 -4.89 10.46 -7.15
N ALA A 72 -5.16 11.46 -6.31
CA ALA A 72 -6.03 11.38 -5.14
C ALA A 72 -7.41 10.74 -5.41
N PRO A 73 -8.22 11.19 -6.40
CA PRO A 73 -9.52 10.56 -6.66
C PRO A 73 -9.41 9.10 -7.12
N LEU A 74 -8.32 8.73 -7.80
CA LEU A 74 -8.07 7.35 -8.21
C LEU A 74 -7.71 6.48 -7.00
N LEU A 75 -6.90 6.99 -6.09
CA LEU A 75 -6.52 6.27 -4.88
C LEU A 75 -7.70 6.00 -3.97
N VAL A 76 -8.61 6.96 -3.82
CA VAL A 76 -9.85 6.73 -3.05
C VAL A 76 -10.63 5.53 -3.63
N LYS A 77 -10.72 5.43 -4.96
CA LYS A 77 -11.35 4.28 -5.63
C LYS A 77 -10.59 2.97 -5.38
N PHE A 78 -9.26 2.98 -5.44
CA PHE A 78 -8.45 1.80 -5.14
C PHE A 78 -8.58 1.36 -3.69
N TYR A 79 -8.58 2.29 -2.73
CA TYR A 79 -8.81 1.99 -1.33
C TYR A 79 -10.21 1.41 -1.10
N ALA A 80 -11.24 1.93 -1.76
CA ALA A 80 -12.58 1.38 -1.67
C ALA A 80 -12.63 -0.08 -2.17
N VAL A 81 -12.02 -0.36 -3.33
CA VAL A 81 -11.94 -1.72 -3.88
C VAL A 81 -11.12 -2.65 -2.98
N ALA A 82 -10.00 -2.17 -2.44
CA ALA A 82 -9.15 -2.97 -1.56
C ALA A 82 -9.83 -3.30 -0.24
N VAL A 83 -10.59 -2.37 0.36
CA VAL A 83 -11.40 -2.65 1.55
C VAL A 83 -12.42 -3.77 1.26
N ILE A 84 -13.14 -3.67 0.14
CA ILE A 84 -14.08 -4.71 -0.26
C ILE A 84 -13.37 -6.05 -0.46
N ALA A 85 -12.25 -6.07 -1.17
CA ALA A 85 -11.45 -7.27 -1.42
C ALA A 85 -10.94 -7.91 -0.12
N LEU A 86 -10.49 -7.11 0.85
CA LEU A 86 -10.04 -7.61 2.15
C LEU A 86 -11.18 -8.16 2.99
N ILE A 87 -12.35 -7.52 3.00
CA ILE A 87 -13.54 -8.04 3.67
C ILE A 87 -13.92 -9.42 3.10
N LEU A 88 -13.91 -9.55 1.77
CA LEU A 88 -14.18 -10.83 1.12
C LEU A 88 -13.09 -11.87 1.44
N ALA A 89 -11.82 -11.48 1.43
CA ALA A 89 -10.71 -12.38 1.77
C ALA A 89 -10.85 -12.96 3.19
N VAL A 90 -11.21 -12.12 4.17
CA VAL A 90 -11.51 -12.56 5.53
C VAL A 90 -12.71 -13.51 5.57
N GLN A 91 -13.81 -13.19 4.88
CA GLN A 91 -15.02 -14.02 4.90
C GLN A 91 -14.83 -15.39 4.24
N PHE A 92 -14.02 -15.48 3.18
CA PHE A 92 -13.74 -16.73 2.47
C PHE A 92 -12.58 -17.52 3.08
N GLY A 93 -11.91 -16.99 4.10
CA GLY A 93 -10.77 -17.65 4.75
C GLY A 93 -9.57 -17.84 3.82
N TYR A 94 -9.37 -16.91 2.87
CA TYR A 94 -8.16 -16.84 2.06
C TYR A 94 -6.95 -16.58 2.95
#